data_AF-A0AB38RAI9-F1
#
_entry.id   AF-A0AB38RAI9-F1
#
_cell.length_a   1.000
_cell.length_b   1.000
_cell.length_c   1.000
_cell.angle_alpha   90.00
_cell.angle_beta   90.00
_cell.angle_gamma   90.00
#
_symmetry.space_group_name_H-M   'P 1'
#
loop_
_entity.id
_entity.type
_entity.pdbx_description
1 polymer ?
#
loop_
_entity_poly.entity_id
_entity_poly.type
_entity_poly.pdbx_seq_one_letter_code
_entity_poly.pdbx_strand_id
1 'polypeptide(L)'
;MNHRIYTRLPRTLAVAVPVVAILASAACSTTDTPVANASSTTSITATQQPAATGDSAIVTQNRLSADAAVKAAGAALAKCRADGLGFVTVSVVDRAGNVIAMVRGDNAAQHTVEASREKAYTSAAFGADTSDLSQRTKGEGSTIADLPGTLFLAGGVTLKAGAGAIAGIGVGGAPDGMQDQACAAAGRDAIASSLG
;
A
#
# COMPACT_ATOMS: atom_id res chain seq x y z
N MET A 1 30.80 25.51 36.54
CA MET A 1 32.07 25.88 35.89
C MET A 1 33.06 24.75 36.11
N ASN A 2 33.38 23.96 35.09
CA ASN A 2 34.61 23.16 35.04
C ASN A 2 34.96 22.93 33.57
N HIS A 3 35.99 23.66 33.15
CA HIS A 3 36.63 23.58 31.84
C HIS A 3 37.54 22.36 31.74
N ARG A 4 38.00 22.12 30.50
CA ARG A 4 39.23 21.40 30.08
C ARG A 4 38.96 19.93 29.65
N ILE A 5 39.36 19.41 28.48
CA ILE A 5 40.24 19.85 27.37
C ILE A 5 39.81 19.10 26.10
N TYR A 6 39.76 19.80 24.96
CA TYR A 6 39.66 19.21 23.63
C TYR A 6 41.01 18.61 23.21
N THR A 7 41.06 17.30 22.94
CA THR A 7 42.14 16.69 22.16
C THR A 7 41.60 16.36 20.76
N ARG A 8 42.00 17.18 19.79
CA ARG A 8 41.85 16.90 18.36
C ARG A 8 42.86 15.83 17.96
N LEU A 9 42.41 14.71 17.38
CA LEU A 9 43.27 13.81 16.62
C LEU A 9 43.09 14.03 15.10
N PRO A 10 44.17 13.95 14.30
CA PRO A 10 44.17 14.37 12.92
C PRO A 10 43.90 13.22 11.94
N ARG A 11 43.23 13.61 10.84
CA ARG A 11 43.48 13.31 9.42
C ARG A 11 43.86 11.88 8.99
N THR A 12 43.04 11.44 8.04
CA THR A 12 43.35 10.73 6.77
C THR A 12 43.64 9.23 6.83
N LEU A 13 42.67 8.46 6.32
CA LEU A 13 42.93 7.31 5.46
C LEU A 13 41.96 7.42 4.27
N ALA A 14 42.49 7.96 3.17
CA ALA A 14 41.86 7.90 1.86
C ALA A 14 41.98 6.47 1.35
N VAL A 15 40.87 5.75 1.26
CA VAL A 15 40.81 4.45 0.57
C VAL A 15 40.47 4.74 -0.89
N ALA A 16 41.44 4.50 -1.77
CA ALA A 16 41.27 4.55 -3.21
C ALA A 16 40.38 3.38 -3.66
N VAL A 17 39.21 3.70 -4.21
CA VAL A 17 38.36 2.76 -4.93
C VAL A 17 38.79 2.82 -6.40
N PRO A 18 39.23 1.70 -7.02
CA PRO A 18 39.46 1.70 -8.45
C PRO A 18 38.11 1.73 -9.17
N VAL A 19 37.83 2.85 -9.82
CA VAL A 19 36.77 3.04 -10.80
C VAL A 19 37.10 2.17 -12.01
N VAL A 20 36.36 1.07 -12.18
CA VAL A 20 36.36 0.33 -13.45
C VAL A 20 35.24 0.91 -14.30
N ALA A 21 35.61 1.85 -15.16
CA ALA A 21 34.78 2.35 -16.25
C ALA A 21 34.87 1.37 -17.42
N ILE A 22 33.79 0.63 -17.69
CA ILE A 22 33.63 -0.09 -18.95
C ILE A 22 32.73 0.76 -19.84
N LEU A 23 33.36 1.45 -20.78
CA LEU A 23 32.75 2.15 -21.91
C LEU A 23 32.41 1.14 -23.01
N ALA A 24 31.18 1.23 -23.55
CA ALA A 24 30.74 1.02 -24.94
C ALA A 24 31.17 -0.29 -25.65
N SER A 25 30.39 -0.99 -26.46
CA SER A 25 29.30 -0.63 -27.37
C SER A 25 28.94 -1.93 -28.10
N ALA A 26 27.66 -2.22 -28.30
CA ALA A 26 27.19 -2.94 -29.48
C ALA A 26 25.66 -2.81 -29.53
N ALA A 27 25.20 -1.85 -30.33
CA ALA A 27 23.86 -1.91 -30.88
C ALA A 27 23.85 -3.02 -31.94
N CYS A 28 23.07 -4.07 -31.70
CA CYS A 28 22.54 -4.93 -32.76
C CYS A 28 21.03 -4.89 -32.65
N SER A 29 20.43 -3.85 -33.22
CA SER A 29 19.02 -3.80 -33.55
C SER A 29 18.80 -4.70 -34.78
N THR A 30 18.40 -5.94 -34.55
CA THR A 30 17.81 -6.79 -35.60
C THR A 30 16.34 -6.44 -35.71
N THR A 31 15.99 -5.75 -36.80
CA THR A 31 14.63 -5.61 -37.29
C THR A 31 14.15 -6.97 -37.79
N ASP A 32 13.52 -7.77 -36.94
CA ASP A 32 12.71 -8.89 -37.41
C ASP A 32 11.30 -8.39 -37.71
N THR A 33 11.02 -8.31 -39.00
CA THR A 33 9.70 -8.13 -39.59
C THR A 33 8.76 -9.27 -39.17
N PRO A 34 7.49 -8.99 -38.84
CA PRO A 34 6.54 -10.02 -38.44
C PRO A 34 6.13 -10.87 -39.65
N VAL A 35 6.34 -12.19 -39.58
CA VAL A 35 5.73 -13.14 -40.50
C VAL A 35 4.29 -13.37 -40.03
N ALA A 36 3.33 -12.86 -40.80
CA ALA A 36 1.91 -13.08 -40.58
C ALA A 36 1.55 -14.54 -40.84
N ASN A 37 1.30 -15.32 -39.78
CA ASN A 37 0.51 -16.53 -39.86
C ASN A 37 -0.94 -16.19 -39.51
N ALA A 38 -1.75 -16.02 -40.56
CA ALA A 38 -3.19 -15.98 -40.49
C ALA A 38 -3.73 -17.38 -40.14
N SER A 39 -3.78 -17.69 -38.85
CA SER A 39 -4.66 -18.74 -38.33
C SER A 39 -5.98 -18.07 -37.93
N SER A 40 -6.97 -18.22 -38.80
CA SER A 40 -8.37 -17.88 -38.56
C SER A 40 -8.92 -18.79 -37.46
N THR A 41 -8.65 -18.44 -36.20
CA THR A 41 -9.34 -19.01 -35.06
C THR A 41 -10.70 -18.31 -34.97
N THR A 42 -11.71 -18.93 -35.56
CA THR A 42 -13.13 -18.59 -35.40
C THR A 42 -13.42 -18.36 -33.92
N SER A 43 -13.58 -17.10 -33.53
CA SER A 43 -14.02 -16.73 -32.19
C SER A 43 -15.46 -17.20 -32.04
N ILE A 44 -15.65 -18.34 -31.37
CA ILE A 44 -16.95 -18.73 -30.83
C ILE A 44 -17.39 -17.64 -29.86
N THR A 45 -18.20 -16.71 -30.35
CA THR A 45 -18.89 -15.73 -29.51
C THR A 45 -20.00 -16.49 -28.79
N ALA A 46 -19.67 -17.10 -27.65
CA ALA A 46 -20.66 -17.56 -26.70
C ALA A 46 -21.17 -16.33 -25.93
N THR A 47 -22.20 -15.67 -26.44
CA THR A 47 -23.04 -14.80 -25.62
C THR A 47 -23.85 -15.68 -24.66
N GLN A 48 -23.21 -16.17 -23.60
CA GLN A 48 -23.93 -16.60 -22.41
C GLN A 48 -24.04 -15.40 -21.49
N GLN A 49 -25.11 -14.63 -21.69
CA GLN A 49 -25.68 -13.79 -20.64
C GLN A 49 -26.49 -14.72 -19.74
N PRO A 50 -26.07 -15.04 -18.51
CA PRO A 50 -26.93 -15.77 -17.59
C PRO A 50 -28.10 -14.85 -17.24
N ALA A 51 -29.31 -15.32 -17.52
CA ALA A 51 -30.51 -14.74 -16.96
C ALA A 51 -30.42 -14.84 -15.42
N ALA A 52 -30.41 -13.70 -14.74
CA ALA A 52 -30.45 -13.65 -13.29
C ALA A 52 -31.86 -14.01 -12.80
N THR A 53 -32.07 -15.28 -12.49
CA THR A 53 -33.13 -15.74 -11.59
C THR A 53 -32.48 -16.04 -10.25
N GLY A 54 -32.93 -15.36 -9.19
CA GLY A 54 -32.42 -15.53 -7.84
C GLY A 54 -32.67 -16.93 -7.30
N ASP A 55 -31.60 -17.71 -7.15
CA ASP A 55 -31.25 -18.57 -6.00
C ASP A 55 -29.83 -19.13 -6.22
N SER A 56 -28.88 -18.25 -6.59
CA SER A 56 -27.49 -18.68 -6.79
C SER A 56 -26.77 -18.71 -5.45
N ALA A 57 -26.25 -19.88 -5.06
CA ALA A 57 -25.35 -20.02 -3.92
C ALA A 57 -23.96 -19.36 -4.15
N ILE A 58 -23.75 -18.72 -5.31
CA ILE A 58 -22.50 -18.08 -5.72
C ILE A 58 -22.70 -16.57 -5.76
N VAL A 59 -21.79 -15.83 -5.10
CA VAL A 59 -21.79 -14.38 -5.07
C VAL A 59 -20.55 -13.86 -5.78
N THR A 60 -20.73 -12.91 -6.70
CA THR A 60 -19.61 -12.17 -7.32
C THR A 60 -19.22 -11.00 -6.44
N GLN A 61 -17.93 -10.73 -6.30
CA GLN A 61 -17.41 -9.63 -5.47
C GLN A 61 -16.42 -8.77 -6.26
N ASN A 62 -16.56 -7.45 -6.13
CA ASN A 62 -15.54 -6.52 -6.60
C ASN A 62 -14.30 -6.62 -5.71
N ARG A 63 -13.11 -6.66 -6.33
CA ARG A 63 -11.82 -6.73 -5.64
C ARG A 63 -10.87 -5.69 -6.21
N LEU A 64 -10.00 -5.15 -5.37
CA LEU A 64 -8.92 -4.27 -5.81
C LEU A 64 -7.88 -5.09 -6.59
N SER A 65 -7.43 -4.58 -7.74
CA SER A 65 -6.36 -5.22 -8.52
C SER A 65 -5.00 -5.04 -7.82
N ALA A 66 -4.07 -5.96 -8.09
CA ALA A 66 -2.69 -5.85 -7.57
C ALA A 66 -2.00 -4.57 -8.04
N ASP A 67 -2.16 -4.19 -9.31
CA ASP A 67 -1.56 -2.98 -9.87
C ASP A 67 -2.06 -1.70 -9.18
N ALA A 68 -3.37 -1.63 -8.91
CA ALA A 68 -3.94 -0.52 -8.16
C ALA A 68 -3.45 -0.49 -6.71
N ALA A 69 -3.31 -1.66 -6.06
CA ALA A 69 -2.77 -1.77 -4.72
C ALA A 69 -1.31 -1.28 -4.63
N VAL A 70 -0.45 -1.70 -5.56
CA VAL A 70 0.95 -1.25 -5.63
C VAL A 70 1.03 0.26 -5.87
N LYS A 71 0.22 0.78 -6.80
CA LYS A 71 0.15 2.23 -7.08
C LYS A 71 -0.26 3.02 -5.83
N ALA A 72 -1.30 2.56 -5.13
CA ALA A 72 -1.79 3.21 -3.93
C ALA A 72 -0.77 3.19 -2.78
N ALA A 73 -0.12 2.04 -2.53
CA ALA A 73 0.92 1.93 -1.51
C ALA A 73 2.13 2.83 -1.82
N GLY A 74 2.55 2.87 -3.09
CA GLY A 74 3.64 3.73 -3.56
C GLY A 74 3.32 5.22 -3.40
N ALA A 75 2.10 5.64 -3.76
CA ALA A 75 1.67 7.03 -3.60
C ALA A 75 1.57 7.46 -2.13
N ALA A 76 1.05 6.60 -1.26
CA ALA A 76 1.02 6.86 0.18
C ALA A 76 2.42 7.01 0.78
N LEU A 77 3.35 6.11 0.46
CA LEU A 77 4.74 6.22 0.91
C LEU A 77 5.42 7.47 0.35
N ALA A 78 5.16 7.83 -0.91
CA ALA A 78 5.68 9.04 -1.53
C ALA A 78 5.20 10.31 -0.79
N LYS A 79 3.92 10.37 -0.40
CA LYS A 79 3.38 11.46 0.41
C LYS A 79 4.08 11.54 1.76
N CYS A 80 4.20 10.42 2.47
CA CYS A 80 4.89 10.38 3.76
C CYS A 80 6.36 10.81 3.64
N ARG A 81 7.07 10.38 2.60
CA ARG A 81 8.44 10.85 2.33
C ARG A 81 8.51 12.36 2.10
N ALA A 82 7.56 12.93 1.33
CA ALA A 82 7.49 14.36 1.09
C ALA A 82 7.27 15.18 2.39
N ASP A 83 6.62 14.58 3.39
CA ASP A 83 6.36 15.18 4.70
C ASP A 83 7.50 14.93 5.72
N GLY A 84 8.61 14.31 5.31
CA GLY A 84 9.71 13.94 6.21
C GLY A 84 9.41 12.70 7.09
N LEU A 85 8.36 11.95 6.77
CA LEU A 85 7.87 10.76 7.48
C LEU A 85 8.20 9.46 6.71
N GLY A 86 9.36 9.39 6.05
CA GLY A 86 9.74 8.24 5.22
C GLY A 86 9.91 6.91 5.97
N PHE A 87 9.91 6.94 7.31
CA PHE A 87 10.08 5.81 8.23
C PHE A 87 8.74 5.16 8.62
N VAL A 88 7.79 5.08 7.69
CA VAL A 88 6.49 4.41 7.88
C VAL A 88 6.42 3.08 7.13
N THR A 89 5.52 2.19 7.54
CA THR A 89 5.06 1.07 6.70
C THR A 89 3.68 1.37 6.14
N VAL A 90 3.47 1.05 4.87
CA VAL A 90 2.18 1.13 4.19
C VAL A 90 1.72 -0.27 3.81
N SER A 91 0.49 -0.63 4.16
CA SER A 91 -0.17 -1.88 3.79
C SER A 91 -1.47 -1.62 3.05
N VAL A 92 -1.76 -2.42 2.03
CA VAL A 92 -3.04 -2.46 1.33
C VAL A 92 -3.63 -3.85 1.54
N VAL A 93 -4.81 -3.91 2.16
CA VAL A 93 -5.46 -5.16 2.60
C VAL A 93 -6.84 -5.26 1.95
N ASP A 94 -7.16 -6.43 1.41
CA ASP A 94 -8.50 -6.72 0.87
C ASP A 94 -9.55 -6.87 1.99
N ARG A 95 -10.82 -6.88 1.63
CA ARG A 95 -11.91 -7.06 2.61
C ARG A 95 -11.86 -8.41 3.35
N ALA A 96 -11.18 -9.42 2.80
CA ALA A 96 -11.02 -10.73 3.42
C ALA A 96 -9.82 -10.80 4.38
N GLY A 97 -9.08 -9.69 4.57
CA GLY A 97 -7.94 -9.62 5.50
C GLY A 97 -6.60 -10.03 4.89
N ASN A 98 -6.53 -10.24 3.58
CA ASN A 98 -5.29 -10.58 2.88
C ASN A 98 -4.55 -9.31 2.46
N VAL A 99 -3.24 -9.28 2.71
CA VAL A 99 -2.36 -8.23 2.22
C VAL A 99 -2.21 -8.40 0.70
N ILE A 100 -2.56 -7.35 -0.07
CA ILE A 100 -2.36 -7.30 -1.52
C ILE A 100 -0.98 -6.69 -1.83
N ALA A 101 -0.63 -5.62 -1.12
CA ALA A 101 0.64 -4.93 -1.25
C ALA A 101 1.09 -4.42 0.12
N MET A 102 2.39 -4.44 0.38
CA MET A 102 2.98 -3.84 1.57
C MET A 102 4.36 -3.29 1.21
N VAL A 103 4.64 -2.06 1.65
CA VAL A 103 5.94 -1.43 1.49
C VAL A 103 6.40 -0.86 2.83
N ARG A 104 7.54 -1.35 3.30
CA ARG A 104 8.20 -0.82 4.50
C ARG A 104 9.19 0.25 4.09
N GLY A 105 8.96 1.48 4.57
CA GLY A 105 9.87 2.60 4.37
C GLY A 105 11.23 2.38 5.06
N ASP A 106 12.22 3.12 4.60
CA ASP A 106 13.57 3.03 5.13
C ASP A 106 13.59 3.50 6.59
N ASN A 107 14.23 2.71 7.46
CA ASN A 107 14.27 2.93 8.92
C ASN A 107 12.92 2.86 9.64
N ALA A 108 11.85 2.37 8.99
CA ALA A 108 10.60 2.10 9.67
C ALA A 108 10.79 1.02 10.75
N ALA A 109 10.30 1.28 11.97
CA ALA A 109 10.41 0.35 13.07
C ALA A 109 9.55 -0.92 12.83
N GLN A 110 9.99 -2.07 13.35
CA GLN A 110 9.33 -3.36 13.09
C GLN A 110 7.84 -3.40 13.46
N HIS A 111 7.43 -2.70 14.53
CA HIS A 111 6.03 -2.66 14.96
C HIS A 111 5.08 -2.00 13.95
N THR A 112 5.62 -1.19 13.03
CA THR A 112 4.82 -0.51 11.99
C THR A 112 4.24 -1.47 10.96
N VAL A 113 4.84 -2.65 10.78
CA VAL A 113 4.39 -3.67 9.84
C VAL A 113 2.99 -4.14 10.20
N GLU A 114 2.82 -4.69 11.41
CA GLU A 114 1.51 -5.16 11.86
C GLU A 114 0.55 -3.99 12.08
N ALA A 115 1.00 -2.86 12.64
CA ALA A 115 0.13 -1.71 12.83
C ALA A 115 -0.48 -1.20 11.51
N SER A 116 0.32 -1.12 10.44
CA SER A 116 -0.18 -0.72 9.12
C SER A 116 -1.18 -1.74 8.56
N ARG A 117 -0.92 -3.04 8.73
CA ARG A 117 -1.79 -4.12 8.26
C ARG A 117 -3.12 -4.13 9.01
N GLU A 118 -3.10 -4.03 10.33
CA GLU A 118 -4.31 -4.04 11.16
C GLU A 118 -5.17 -2.79 10.93
N LYS A 119 -4.56 -1.61 10.76
CA LYS A 119 -5.30 -0.38 10.37
C LYS A 119 -5.96 -0.54 8.99
N ALA A 120 -5.24 -1.08 8.01
CA ALA A 120 -5.76 -1.34 6.67
C ALA A 120 -6.95 -2.31 6.71
N TYR A 121 -6.80 -3.43 7.42
CA TYR A 121 -7.87 -4.41 7.60
C TYR A 121 -9.08 -3.82 8.32
N THR A 122 -8.85 -3.05 9.39
CA THR A 122 -9.92 -2.38 10.13
C THR A 122 -10.72 -1.46 9.21
N SER A 123 -10.05 -0.65 8.39
CA SER A 123 -10.75 0.19 7.41
C SER A 123 -11.49 -0.60 6.33
N ALA A 124 -10.94 -1.73 5.88
CA ALA A 124 -11.58 -2.58 4.88
C ALA A 124 -12.82 -3.30 5.44
N ALA A 125 -12.72 -3.84 6.65
CA ALA A 125 -13.75 -4.64 7.30
C ALA A 125 -14.93 -3.77 7.78
N PHE A 126 -14.65 -2.61 8.37
CA PHE A 126 -15.68 -1.70 8.92
C PHE A 126 -16.15 -0.64 7.92
N GLY A 127 -15.48 -0.51 6.78
CA GLY A 127 -15.88 0.38 5.70
C GLY A 127 -15.76 1.88 6.02
N ALA A 128 -14.97 2.25 7.03
CA ALA A 128 -14.66 3.63 7.37
C ALA A 128 -13.17 3.84 7.71
N ASP A 129 -12.73 5.10 7.70
CA ASP A 129 -11.37 5.47 8.05
C ASP A 129 -11.16 5.23 9.56
N THR A 130 -9.97 4.78 9.99
CA THR A 130 -9.78 4.32 11.38
C THR A 130 -9.86 5.46 12.39
N SER A 131 -9.60 6.70 11.99
CA SER A 131 -9.86 7.89 12.81
C SER A 131 -11.34 8.01 13.22
N ASP A 132 -12.27 7.81 12.29
CA ASP A 132 -13.71 7.82 12.57
C ASP A 132 -14.10 6.64 13.46
N LEU A 133 -13.51 5.48 13.21
CA LEU A 133 -13.79 4.26 13.96
C LEU A 133 -13.27 4.30 15.40
N SER A 134 -12.17 5.02 15.66
CA SER A 134 -11.61 5.18 17.00
C SER A 134 -12.60 5.76 18.01
N GLN A 135 -13.63 6.48 17.55
CA GLN A 135 -14.66 7.04 18.43
C GLN A 135 -15.64 5.98 18.94
N ARG A 136 -15.69 4.81 18.29
CA ARG A 136 -16.60 3.69 18.61
C ARG A 136 -16.04 2.73 19.66
N THR A 137 -14.81 2.95 20.11
CA THR A 137 -14.13 2.09 21.10
C THR A 137 -14.34 2.57 22.54
N LYS A 138 -15.18 3.59 22.74
CA LYS A 138 -15.47 4.16 24.06
C LYS A 138 -16.65 3.43 24.70
N GLY A 139 -16.54 3.07 25.97
CA GLY A 139 -17.62 2.42 26.73
C GLY A 139 -17.10 1.63 27.92
N GLU A 140 -18.02 1.10 28.72
CA GLU A 140 -17.69 0.13 29.78
C GLU A 140 -17.78 -1.30 29.24
N GLY A 141 -16.83 -2.16 29.63
CA GLY A 141 -16.76 -3.55 29.19
C GLY A 141 -16.00 -3.76 27.88
N SER A 142 -16.20 -4.92 27.24
CA SER A 142 -15.57 -5.25 25.97
C SER A 142 -16.07 -4.37 24.84
N THR A 143 -15.15 -3.99 23.95
CA THR A 143 -15.44 -3.11 22.81
C THR A 143 -15.04 -3.76 21.50
N ILE A 144 -15.44 -3.13 20.41
CA ILE A 144 -15.00 -3.41 19.05
C ILE A 144 -13.45 -3.46 18.93
N ALA A 145 -12.70 -2.76 19.79
CA ALA A 145 -11.24 -2.82 19.80
C ALA A 145 -10.65 -4.14 20.30
N ASP A 146 -11.46 -5.00 20.94
CA ASP A 146 -11.01 -6.31 21.44
C ASP A 146 -11.00 -7.38 20.33
N LEU A 147 -11.46 -7.04 19.12
CA LEU A 147 -11.47 -7.95 17.99
C LEU A 147 -10.03 -8.22 17.49
N PRO A 148 -9.64 -9.49 17.33
CA PRO A 148 -8.28 -9.82 16.94
C PRO A 148 -7.95 -9.32 15.53
N GLY A 149 -6.73 -8.79 15.38
CA GLY A 149 -6.22 -8.27 14.10
C GLY A 149 -6.80 -6.93 13.68
N THR A 150 -7.53 -6.24 14.57
CA THR A 150 -8.05 -4.89 14.33
C THR A 150 -7.26 -3.85 15.12
N LEU A 151 -7.15 -2.64 14.56
CA LEU A 151 -6.47 -1.52 15.19
C LEU A 151 -7.24 -0.23 14.92
N PHE A 152 -7.96 0.22 15.95
CA PHE A 152 -8.80 1.43 15.95
C PHE A 152 -7.99 2.70 16.26
N LEU A 153 -6.92 2.89 15.49
CA LEU A 153 -6.03 4.03 15.57
C LEU A 153 -5.93 4.69 14.19
N ALA A 154 -5.96 6.02 14.13
CA ALA A 154 -5.83 6.76 12.88
C ALA A 154 -4.62 6.29 12.05
N GLY A 155 -4.83 6.18 10.74
CA GLY A 155 -3.82 5.71 9.78
C GLY A 155 -4.37 4.75 8.73
N GLY A 156 -5.59 4.25 8.91
CA GLY A 156 -6.31 3.46 7.92
C GLY A 156 -7.34 4.29 7.15
N VAL A 157 -7.42 4.09 5.84
CA VAL A 157 -8.49 4.63 4.98
C VAL A 157 -9.16 3.52 4.18
N THR A 158 -10.48 3.65 3.97
CA THR A 158 -11.25 2.69 3.18
C THR A 158 -11.16 2.98 1.68
N LEU A 159 -11.03 1.92 0.88
CA LEU A 159 -11.23 1.92 -0.57
C LEU A 159 -12.60 1.32 -0.90
N LYS A 160 -13.43 2.07 -1.62
CA LYS A 160 -14.80 1.68 -1.97
C LYS A 160 -14.96 1.57 -3.50
N ALA A 161 -15.77 0.62 -3.94
CA ALA A 161 -16.32 0.56 -5.30
C ALA A 161 -17.84 0.68 -5.18
N GLY A 162 -18.41 1.78 -5.68
CA GLY A 162 -19.79 2.16 -5.36
C GLY A 162 -20.01 2.28 -3.84
N ALA A 163 -21.08 1.65 -3.33
CA ALA A 163 -21.39 1.68 -1.90
C ALA A 163 -20.56 0.70 -1.04
N GLY A 164 -19.82 -0.23 -1.67
CA GLY A 164 -19.14 -1.32 -0.97
C GLY A 164 -17.66 -1.05 -0.73
N ALA A 165 -17.19 -1.22 0.51
CA ALA A 165 -15.76 -1.35 0.80
C ALA A 165 -15.19 -2.60 0.13
N ILE A 166 -14.06 -2.46 -0.56
CA ILE A 166 -13.37 -3.55 -1.28
C ILE A 166 -11.97 -3.82 -0.73
N ALA A 167 -11.35 -2.80 -0.11
CA ALA A 167 -10.01 -2.86 0.47
C ALA A 167 -9.81 -1.69 1.45
N GLY A 168 -8.66 -1.66 2.11
CA GLY A 168 -8.21 -0.55 2.93
C GLY A 168 -6.71 -0.31 2.75
N ILE A 169 -6.28 0.94 2.93
CA ILE A 169 -4.87 1.32 2.99
C ILE A 169 -4.58 1.70 4.44
N GLY A 170 -3.53 1.16 5.03
CA GLY A 170 -3.09 1.48 6.37
C GLY A 170 -1.64 1.94 6.39
N VAL A 171 -1.37 2.98 7.15
CA VAL A 171 -0.03 3.53 7.36
C VAL A 171 0.27 3.53 8.86
N GLY A 172 1.51 3.18 9.21
CA GLY A 172 1.99 3.18 10.58
C GLY A 172 3.43 3.70 10.66
N GLY A 173 3.69 4.59 11.60
CA GLY A 173 5.06 4.99 11.98
C GLY A 173 5.26 6.48 12.16
N ALA A 174 4.35 7.33 11.69
CA ALA A 174 4.41 8.75 11.97
C ALA A 174 4.22 9.03 13.48
N PRO A 175 4.71 10.17 14.00
CA PRO A 175 4.50 10.55 15.40
C PRO A 175 3.01 10.67 15.80
N ASP A 176 2.15 11.00 14.85
CA ASP A 176 0.70 11.08 15.03
C ASP A 176 -0.03 10.26 13.94
N GLY A 177 -1.04 9.48 14.36
CA GLY A 177 -1.83 8.64 13.46
C GLY A 177 -2.64 9.43 12.42
N MET A 178 -2.94 10.71 12.66
CA MET A 178 -3.56 11.55 11.63
C MET A 178 -2.59 11.84 10.47
N GLN A 179 -1.29 11.89 10.72
CA GLN A 179 -0.28 12.02 9.66
C GLN A 179 -0.18 10.73 8.85
N ASP A 180 -0.22 9.56 9.52
CA ASP A 180 -0.36 8.27 8.84
C ASP A 180 -1.60 8.28 7.92
N GLN A 181 -2.75 8.76 8.42
CA GLN A 181 -4.00 8.73 7.66
C GLN A 181 -3.97 9.67 6.47
N ALA A 182 -3.31 10.83 6.59
CA ALA A 182 -3.11 11.74 5.48
C ALA A 182 -2.28 11.09 4.34
N CYS A 183 -1.24 10.32 4.67
CA CYS A 183 -0.50 9.53 3.69
C CYS A 183 -1.38 8.45 3.06
N ALA A 184 -2.15 7.73 3.87
CA ALA A 184 -3.06 6.69 3.38
C ALA A 184 -4.10 7.27 2.43
N ALA A 185 -4.66 8.45 2.75
CA ALA A 185 -5.60 9.18 1.91
C ALA A 185 -4.97 9.57 0.55
N ALA A 186 -3.73 10.04 0.53
CA ALA A 186 -3.02 10.31 -0.73
C ALA A 186 -2.87 9.05 -1.60
N GLY A 187 -2.68 7.87 -0.99
CA GLY A 187 -2.70 6.58 -1.68
C GLY A 187 -4.06 6.27 -2.31
N ARG A 188 -5.15 6.49 -1.57
CA ARG A 188 -6.54 6.36 -2.06
C ARG A 188 -6.80 7.31 -3.23
N ASP A 189 -6.42 8.57 -3.09
CA ASP A 189 -6.67 9.62 -4.08
C ASP A 189 -5.94 9.33 -5.40
N ALA A 190 -4.74 8.74 -5.35
CA ALA A 190 -3.97 8.35 -6.52
C ALA A 190 -4.64 7.27 -7.41
N ILE A 191 -5.63 6.54 -6.86
CA ILE A 191 -6.38 5.51 -7.58
C ILE A 191 -7.88 5.81 -7.65
N ALA A 192 -8.34 6.98 -7.18
CA ALA A 192 -9.77 7.28 -7.05
C ALA A 192 -10.53 7.16 -8.38
N SER A 193 -9.95 7.64 -9.48
CA SER A 193 -10.54 7.54 -10.83
C SER A 193 -10.64 6.10 -11.36
N SER A 194 -9.95 5.14 -10.73
CA SER A 194 -9.92 3.73 -11.13
C SER A 194 -10.85 2.86 -10.29
N LEU A 195 -11.51 3.40 -9.27
CA LEU A 195 -12.40 2.65 -8.37
C LEU A 195 -13.87 2.58 -8.84
N GLY A 196 -14.21 3.32 -9.91
CA GLY A 196 -15.58 3.47 -10.42
C GLY A 196 -16.42 4.38 -9.53
#